data_AF-A0A520G584-F1
#
_entry.id   AF-A0A520G584-F1
#
_cell.length_a   1.000
_cell.length_b   1.000
_cell.length_c   1.000
_cell.angle_alpha   90.00
_cell.angle_beta   90.00
_cell.angle_gamma   90.00
#
_symmetry.space_group_name_H-M   'P 1'
#
loop_
_entity.id
_entity.type
_entity.pdbx_description
1 polymer ?
#
loop_
_entity_poly.entity_id
_entity_poly.type
_entity_poly.pdbx_seq_one_letter_code
_entity_poly.pdbx_strand_id
1 'polypeptide(L)'
;MAQGKRISADIGSDALQAIKDMGAAARLARTGAGDGQAAAAARLGVHVQTIARIESGEPGVAIGHVLGMLALYGITTKLQPPDDELAS
;
A
#
# COMPACT_ATOMS: atom_id res chain seq x y z
N MET A 1 -22.64 10.76 -11.57
CA MET A 1 -21.91 10.50 -10.31
C MET A 1 -21.48 9.04 -10.33
N ALA A 2 -20.24 8.75 -10.75
CA ALA A 2 -19.78 7.37 -10.87
C ALA A 2 -19.58 6.79 -9.46
N GLN A 3 -20.46 5.87 -9.10
CA GLN A 3 -20.33 4.99 -7.94
C GLN A 3 -19.01 4.25 -8.08
N GLY A 4 -17.95 4.75 -7.43
CA GLY A 4 -16.66 4.08 -7.33
C GLY A 4 -16.94 2.65 -6.90
N LYS A 5 -16.75 1.72 -7.83
CA LYS A 5 -17.02 0.30 -7.66
C LYS A 5 -16.35 -0.12 -6.34
N ARG A 6 -17.18 -0.43 -5.35
CA ARG A 6 -16.76 -0.79 -3.99
C ARG A 6 -15.98 -2.10 -4.06
N ILE A 7 -14.70 -2.04 -4.42
CA ILE A 7 -13.76 -3.16 -4.27
C ILE A 7 -13.78 -3.63 -2.79
N SER A 8 -14.13 -2.73 -1.86
CA SER A 8 -14.21 -2.98 -0.43
C SER A 8 -15.28 -3.98 0.04
N ALA A 9 -16.24 -4.39 -0.80
CA ALA A 9 -17.33 -5.25 -0.32
C ALA A 9 -16.93 -6.73 -0.13
N ASP A 10 -15.89 -7.20 -0.85
CA ASP A 10 -15.54 -8.64 -0.90
C ASP A 10 -14.05 -8.94 -0.57
N ILE A 11 -13.27 -7.94 -0.13
CA ILE A 11 -11.88 -8.18 0.34
C ILE A 11 -11.95 -8.70 1.78
N GLY A 12 -11.37 -9.88 2.03
CA GLY A 12 -11.24 -10.46 3.36
C GLY A 12 -10.50 -9.54 4.34
N SER A 13 -10.82 -9.65 5.63
CA SER A 13 -10.24 -8.82 6.70
C SER A 13 -8.71 -8.79 6.67
N ASP A 14 -8.10 -9.93 6.37
CA ASP A 14 -6.65 -10.10 6.43
C ASP A 14 -5.96 -9.36 5.29
N ALA A 15 -6.58 -9.37 4.10
CA ALA A 15 -6.11 -8.57 2.97
C ALA A 15 -6.29 -7.06 3.22
N LEU A 16 -7.39 -6.63 3.86
CA LEU A 16 -7.55 -5.22 4.27
C LEU A 16 -6.49 -4.83 5.31
N GLN A 17 -6.17 -5.72 6.23
CA GLN A 17 -5.13 -5.47 7.24
C GLN A 17 -3.75 -5.37 6.59
N ALA A 18 -3.42 -6.27 5.66
CA ALA A 18 -2.17 -6.21 4.91
C ALA A 18 -2.00 -4.87 4.16
N ILE A 19 -3.07 -4.32 3.58
CA ILE A 19 -3.02 -3.01 2.92
C ILE A 19 -2.69 -1.89 3.91
N LYS A 20 -3.28 -1.92 5.11
CA LYS A 20 -2.98 -0.97 6.19
C LYS A 20 -1.54 -1.11 6.67
N ASP A 21 -1.05 -2.33 6.83
CA ASP A 21 0.30 -2.60 7.30
C ASP A 21 1.34 -2.13 6.27
N MET A 22 1.08 -2.33 4.97
CA MET A 22 1.89 -1.76 3.89
C MET A 22 1.94 -0.23 3.96
N GLY A 23 0.79 0.43 4.15
CA GLY A 23 0.72 1.88 4.30
C GLY A 23 1.50 2.42 5.49
N ALA A 24 1.37 1.75 6.65
CA ALA A 24 2.09 2.10 7.86
C ALA A 24 3.61 1.91 7.71
N ALA A 25 4.04 0.80 7.09
CA ALA A 25 5.45 0.53 6.81
C ALA A 25 6.05 1.60 5.86
N ALA A 26 5.33 1.96 4.79
CA ALA A 26 5.74 3.01 3.87
C ALA A 26 5.88 4.36 4.57
N ARG A 27 4.92 4.74 5.43
CA ARG A 27 4.98 5.97 6.23
C ARG A 27 6.19 5.98 7.15
N LEU A 28 6.40 4.90 7.90
CA LEU A 28 7.51 4.78 8.84
C LEU A 28 8.84 4.95 8.10
N ALA A 29 9.06 4.20 7.03
CA ALA A 29 10.30 4.25 6.26
C ALA A 29 10.54 5.62 5.62
N ARG A 30 9.50 6.25 5.06
CA ARG A 30 9.59 7.62 4.55
C ARG A 30 10.05 8.59 5.64
N THR A 31 9.38 8.57 6.79
CA THR A 31 9.70 9.50 7.88
C THR A 31 11.08 9.22 8.48
N GLY A 32 11.50 7.95 8.55
CA GLY A 32 12.85 7.56 8.95
C GLY A 32 13.93 8.04 7.99
N ALA A 33 13.61 8.16 6.69
CA ALA A 33 14.49 8.77 5.69
C ALA A 33 14.50 10.31 5.72
N GLY A 34 13.68 10.94 6.57
CA GLY A 34 13.56 12.41 6.66
C GLY A 34 12.73 13.05 5.53
N ASP A 35 12.10 12.25 4.66
CA ASP A 35 11.37 12.76 3.51
C ASP A 35 9.96 13.23 3.91
N GLY A 36 9.58 14.44 3.48
CA GLY A 36 8.19 14.88 3.49
C GLY A 36 7.35 14.16 2.44
N GLN A 37 6.02 14.18 2.57
CA GLN A 37 5.13 13.56 1.57
C GLN A 37 5.32 14.16 0.16
N ALA A 38 5.59 15.47 0.05
CA ALA A 38 5.83 16.12 -1.24
C ALA A 38 7.10 15.61 -1.94
N ALA A 39 8.18 15.37 -1.18
CA ALA A 39 9.42 14.81 -1.71
C ALA A 39 9.20 13.38 -2.22
N ALA A 40 8.52 12.55 -1.43
CA ALA A 40 8.13 11.19 -1.82
C ALA A 40 7.27 11.18 -3.09
N ALA A 41 6.29 12.09 -3.18
CA ALA A 41 5.40 12.22 -4.33
C ALA A 41 6.16 12.56 -5.60
N ALA A 42 7.08 13.53 -5.54
CA ALA A 42 7.93 13.91 -6.66
C ALA A 42 8.81 12.75 -7.15
N ARG A 43 9.42 12.00 -6.21
CA ARG A 43 10.27 10.84 -6.52
C ARG A 43 9.48 9.68 -7.12
N LEU A 44 8.27 9.45 -6.64
CA LEU A 44 7.38 8.39 -7.13
C LEU A 44 6.63 8.80 -8.42
N GLY A 45 6.63 10.09 -8.78
CA GLY A 45 5.94 10.60 -9.96
C GLY A 45 4.42 10.67 -9.79
N VAL A 46 3.93 10.90 -8.57
CA VAL A 46 2.49 10.93 -8.24
C VAL A 46 2.09 12.25 -7.58
N HIS A 47 0.78 12.49 -7.49
CA HIS A 47 0.25 13.58 -6.69
C HIS A 47 0.48 13.33 -5.19
N VAL A 48 0.75 14.39 -4.41
CA VAL A 48 1.01 14.27 -2.95
C VAL A 48 -0.13 13.61 -2.18
N GLN A 49 -1.38 13.80 -2.64
CA GLN A 49 -2.54 13.12 -2.07
C GLN A 49 -2.47 11.59 -2.22
N THR A 50 -1.85 11.08 -3.29
CA THR A 50 -1.63 9.63 -3.44
C THR A 50 -0.75 9.09 -2.33
N ILE A 51 0.27 9.85 -1.88
CA ILE A 51 1.10 9.46 -0.74
C ILE A 51 0.25 9.35 0.53
N ALA A 52 -0.59 10.34 0.82
CA ALA A 52 -1.47 10.28 1.99
C ALA A 52 -2.44 9.08 1.94
N ARG A 53 -2.95 8.72 0.76
CA ARG A 53 -3.84 7.55 0.57
C ARG A 53 -3.10 6.21 0.71
N ILE A 54 -1.85 6.13 0.26
CA ILE A 54 -0.99 4.95 0.50
C ILE A 54 -0.79 4.79 2.01
N GLU A 55 -0.40 5.86 2.70
CA GLU A 55 -0.08 5.82 4.13
C GLU A 55 -1.28 5.54 5.04
N SER A 56 -2.50 5.85 4.58
CA SER A 56 -3.74 5.49 5.26
C SER A 56 -4.17 4.04 5.00
N GLY A 57 -3.52 3.33 4.09
CA GLY A 57 -3.91 1.98 3.69
C GLY A 57 -5.22 1.94 2.92
N GLU A 58 -5.48 2.91 2.05
CA GLU A 58 -6.71 2.95 1.28
C GLU A 58 -6.74 1.85 0.18
N PRO A 59 -7.70 0.91 0.19
CA PRO A 59 -7.74 -0.21 -0.76
C PRO A 59 -7.91 0.19 -2.25
N GLY A 60 -8.36 1.43 -2.51
CA GLY A 60 -8.55 1.96 -3.86
C GLY A 60 -7.29 2.52 -4.51
N VAL A 61 -6.15 2.53 -3.82
CA VAL A 61 -4.88 2.98 -4.39
C VAL A 61 -4.34 1.90 -5.33
N ALA A 62 -3.88 2.31 -6.51
CA ALA A 62 -3.28 1.39 -7.47
C ALA A 62 -2.09 0.64 -6.83
N ILE A 63 -2.08 -0.69 -6.95
CA ILE A 63 -1.05 -1.55 -6.36
C ILE A 63 0.36 -1.16 -6.77
N GLY A 64 0.54 -0.69 -8.02
CA GLY A 64 1.83 -0.18 -8.50
C GLY A 64 2.36 1.01 -7.71
N HIS A 65 1.49 1.91 -7.21
CA HIS A 65 1.93 3.02 -6.37
C HIS A 65 2.29 2.57 -4.96
N VAL A 66 1.53 1.62 -4.40
CA VAL A 66 1.83 1.06 -3.07
C VAL A 66 3.18 0.34 -3.10
N LEU A 67 3.35 -0.61 -4.03
CA LEU A 67 4.61 -1.35 -4.18
C LEU A 67 5.77 -0.44 -4.61
N GLY A 68 5.51 0.56 -5.46
CA GLY A 68 6.50 1.56 -5.85
C GLY A 68 6.98 2.40 -4.67
N MET A 69 6.08 2.81 -3.77
CA MET A 69 6.46 3.54 -2.56
C MET A 69 7.24 2.67 -1.58
N LEU A 70 6.85 1.39 -1.40
CA LEU A 70 7.61 0.44 -0.58
C LEU A 70 9.04 0.26 -1.14
N ALA A 71 9.16 0.03 -2.45
CA ALA A 71 10.44 -0.13 -3.12
C ALA A 71 11.32 1.13 -3.05
N LEU A 72 10.71 2.32 -3.16
CA LEU A 72 11.41 3.61 -3.04
C LEU A 72 12.18 3.75 -1.71
N TYR A 73 11.66 3.13 -0.65
CA TYR A 73 12.29 3.13 0.68
C TYR A 73 12.92 1.77 1.07
N GLY A 74 13.20 0.91 0.09
CA GLY A 74 13.93 -0.34 0.29
C GLY A 74 13.13 -1.47 0.93
N ILE A 75 11.79 -1.37 0.96
CA ILE A 75 10.92 -2.44 1.46
C ILE A 75 10.54 -3.36 0.29
N THR A 76 10.82 -4.65 0.43
CA THR A 76 10.44 -5.69 -0.53
C THR A 76 9.23 -6.47 -0.05
N THR A 77 8.35 -6.88 -0.96
CA THR A 77 7.23 -7.79 -0.66
C THR A 77 7.51 -9.20 -1.15
N LYS A 78 6.94 -10.20 -0.47
CA LYS A 78 6.99 -11.61 -0.89
C LYS A 78 5.56 -12.17 -0.86
N LEU A 79 5.23 -12.98 -1.87
CA LEU A 79 3.98 -13.72 -1.89
C LEU A 79 4.09 -14.94 -0.98
N GLN A 80 3.04 -15.22 -0.23
CA GLN A 80 2.92 -16.45 0.55
C GLN A 80 2.25 -17.53 -0.32
N PRO A 81 2.63 -18.81 -0.16
CA PRO A 81 1.89 -19.90 -0.77
C PRO A 81 0.44 -19.91 -0.25
N PRO A 82 -0.51 -20.48 -1.00
CA PRO A 82 -1.83 -20.79 -0.45
C PRO A 82 -1.69 -21.68 0.80
N ASP A 83 -2.59 -21.54 1.77
CA ASP A 83 -2.65 -22.46 2.89
C ASP A 83 -2.96 -23.88 2.36
N ASP A 84 -1.96 -24.76 2.41
CA ASP A 84 -2.12 -26.19 2.11
C ASP A 84 -2.83 -26.87 3.29
N GLU A 85 -4.14 -26.67 3.44
CA GLU A 85 -4.98 -27.52 4.32
C GLU A 85 -5.23 -28.92 3.70
N LEU A 86 -4.74 -29.20 2.48
CA LEU A 86 -5.00 -30.44 1.74
C LEU A 86 -3.83 -31.45 1.74
N ALA A 87 -2.81 -31.24 2.57
CA ALA A 87 -1.75 -32.23 2.80
C ALA A 87 -1.89 -32.86 4.20
N SER A 88 -3.03 -33.52 4.44
CA SER A 88 -3.21 -34.46 5.57
C SER A 88 -3.63 -35.83 5.03
#